data_AF-A0A843BUK2-F1
#
_entry.id   AF-A0A843BUK2-F1
#
_cell.length_a   1.000
_cell.length_b   1.000
_cell.length_c   1.000
_cell.angle_alpha   90.00
_cell.angle_beta   90.00
_cell.angle_gamma   90.00
#
_symmetry.space_group_name_H-M   'P 1'
#
loop_
_entity.id
_entity.type
_entity.pdbx_description
1 polymer ?
#
loop_
_entity_poly.entity_id
_entity_poly.type
_entity_poly.pdbx_seq_one_letter_code
_entity_poly.pdbx_strand_id
1 'polypeptide(L)'
;MSTSKRAIKISHIWLLFFGSGLSLYGLIMIIVYYTTGVNLLFTVSLPIVGVILLLAGISNILTYRFNRQKVLSTLRSYERVSLSQLSSELNFREKKVKQLIVELRTEGKLKASFEPATGDVLVFEIKGDPVMAVVPVSSSGLPEHEEKYKDKQIPKEHHYCSHCGSIVRPCDQFCNTCGSYMS
;
A
#
# COMPACT_ATOMS: atom_id res chain seq x y z
N MET A 1 -12.07 3.17 3.43
CA MET A 1 -11.46 2.20 2.48
C MET A 1 -11.88 2.62 1.08
N SER A 2 -10.96 3.05 0.20
CA SER A 2 -11.34 3.61 -1.11
C SER A 2 -12.00 2.53 -1.97
N THR A 3 -13.04 2.92 -2.73
CA THR A 3 -13.81 2.07 -3.65
C THR A 3 -12.89 1.29 -4.62
N SER A 4 -11.80 1.93 -5.03
CA SER A 4 -10.73 1.32 -5.84
C SER A 4 -10.10 0.07 -5.20
N LYS A 5 -9.84 0.05 -3.89
CA LYS A 5 -9.23 -1.12 -3.23
C LYS A 5 -10.16 -2.33 -3.18
N ARG A 6 -11.47 -2.09 -3.00
CA ARG A 6 -12.48 -3.17 -3.10
C ARG A 6 -12.52 -3.71 -4.53
N ALA A 7 -12.52 -2.85 -5.53
CA ALA A 7 -12.54 -3.27 -6.93
C ALA A 7 -11.33 -4.16 -7.30
N ILE A 8 -10.11 -3.79 -6.86
CA ILE A 8 -8.90 -4.59 -7.14
C ILE A 8 -8.96 -5.95 -6.44
N LYS A 9 -9.34 -5.98 -5.14
CA LYS A 9 -9.47 -7.26 -4.41
C LYS A 9 -10.54 -8.17 -5.04
N ILE A 10 -11.69 -7.60 -5.38
CA ILE A 10 -12.79 -8.32 -6.03
C ILE A 10 -12.34 -8.86 -7.40
N SER A 11 -11.62 -8.05 -8.19
CA SER A 11 -11.11 -8.46 -9.49
C SER A 11 -10.17 -9.67 -9.40
N HIS A 12 -9.23 -9.68 -8.45
CA HIS A 12 -8.35 -10.84 -8.25
C HIS A 12 -9.12 -12.10 -7.81
N ILE A 13 -10.12 -11.95 -6.95
CA ILE A 13 -10.96 -13.07 -6.50
C ILE A 13 -11.73 -13.67 -7.68
N TRP A 14 -12.34 -12.84 -8.52
CA TRP A 14 -13.04 -13.30 -9.72
C TRP A 14 -12.10 -13.98 -10.70
N LEU A 15 -10.89 -13.45 -10.92
CA LEU A 15 -9.92 -14.04 -11.83
C LEU A 15 -9.46 -15.42 -11.37
N LEU A 16 -9.25 -15.61 -10.06
CA LEU A 16 -8.95 -16.93 -9.48
C LEU A 16 -10.15 -17.87 -9.58
N PHE A 17 -11.36 -17.38 -9.35
CA PHE A 17 -12.58 -18.18 -9.43
C PHE A 17 -12.84 -18.68 -10.86
N PHE A 18 -12.79 -17.79 -11.86
CA PHE A 18 -12.95 -18.16 -13.26
C PHE A 18 -11.80 -19.07 -13.75
N GLY A 19 -10.55 -18.78 -13.37
CA GLY A 19 -9.41 -19.62 -13.74
C GLY A 19 -9.51 -21.04 -13.17
N SER A 20 -9.94 -21.17 -11.90
CA SER A 20 -10.20 -22.46 -11.27
C SER A 20 -11.36 -23.19 -11.95
N GLY A 21 -12.48 -22.51 -12.17
CA GLY A 21 -13.66 -23.08 -12.84
C GLY A 21 -13.35 -23.58 -14.25
N LEU A 22 -12.63 -22.82 -15.06
CA LEU A 22 -12.20 -23.21 -16.41
C LEU A 22 -11.24 -24.40 -16.38
N SER A 23 -10.29 -24.42 -15.44
CA SER A 23 -9.35 -25.54 -15.29
C SER A 23 -10.07 -26.83 -14.88
N LEU A 24 -11.00 -26.73 -13.94
CA LEU A 24 -11.77 -27.86 -13.44
C LEU A 24 -12.74 -28.39 -14.51
N TYR A 25 -13.41 -27.49 -15.24
CA TYR A 25 -14.24 -27.84 -16.39
C TYR A 25 -13.42 -28.51 -17.50
N GLY A 26 -12.24 -27.96 -17.83
CA GLY A 26 -11.32 -28.56 -18.80
C GLY A 26 -10.90 -29.98 -18.41
N LEU A 27 -10.59 -30.21 -17.12
CA LEU A 27 -10.27 -31.55 -16.60
C LEU A 27 -11.46 -32.51 -16.72
N ILE A 28 -12.67 -32.08 -16.36
CA ILE A 28 -13.89 -32.90 -16.50
C ILE A 28 -14.09 -33.29 -17.97
N MET A 29 -13.92 -32.34 -18.90
CA MET A 29 -14.07 -32.60 -20.33
C MET A 29 -13.02 -33.57 -20.88
N ILE A 30 -11.78 -33.53 -20.37
CA ILE A 30 -10.75 -34.52 -20.71
C ILE A 30 -11.18 -35.92 -20.25
N ILE A 31 -11.74 -36.05 -19.04
CA ILE A 31 -12.22 -37.35 -18.52
C ILE A 31 -13.39 -37.87 -19.37
N VAL A 32 -14.32 -36.99 -19.74
CA VAL A 32 -15.45 -37.36 -20.63
C VAL A 32 -14.94 -37.80 -22.00
N TYR A 33 -13.94 -37.12 -22.56
CA TYR A 33 -13.31 -37.50 -23.81
C TYR A 33 -12.73 -38.92 -23.75
N TYR A 34 -11.99 -39.24 -22.69
CA TYR A 34 -11.42 -40.59 -22.49
C TYR A 34 -12.46 -41.68 -22.29
N THR A 35 -13.61 -41.37 -21.68
CA THR A 35 -14.66 -42.38 -21.38
C THR A 35 -15.64 -42.60 -22.53
N THR A 36 -16.00 -41.54 -23.26
CA THR A 36 -17.06 -41.59 -24.30
C THR A 36 -16.54 -41.50 -25.73
N GLY A 37 -15.27 -41.13 -25.94
CA GLY A 37 -14.67 -40.96 -27.27
C GLY A 37 -15.19 -39.75 -28.05
N VAL A 38 -15.99 -38.88 -27.44
CA VAL A 38 -16.55 -37.68 -28.10
C VAL A 38 -15.50 -36.58 -28.17
N ASN A 39 -14.93 -36.37 -29.36
CA ASN A 39 -14.01 -35.27 -29.64
C ASN A 39 -14.76 -33.94 -29.76
N LEU A 40 -14.90 -33.20 -28.66
CA LEU A 40 -15.30 -31.80 -28.70
C LEU A 40 -14.06 -30.95 -29.05
N LEU A 41 -14.11 -30.28 -30.21
CA LEU A 41 -13.00 -29.62 -30.93
C LEU A 41 -12.23 -28.51 -30.17
N PHE A 42 -12.42 -28.33 -28.87
CA PHE A 42 -11.75 -27.31 -28.04
C PHE A 42 -11.34 -27.79 -26.63
N THR A 43 -11.60 -29.04 -26.28
CA THR A 43 -11.44 -29.55 -24.89
C THR A 43 -10.01 -29.49 -24.36
N VAL A 44 -9.00 -29.67 -25.22
CA VAL A 44 -7.59 -29.67 -24.79
C VAL A 44 -7.07 -28.25 -24.52
N SER A 45 -7.60 -27.24 -25.21
CA SER A 45 -7.12 -25.84 -25.09
C SER A 45 -7.64 -25.12 -23.84
N LEU A 46 -8.84 -25.46 -23.40
CA LEU A 46 -9.53 -24.89 -22.23
C LEU A 46 -8.73 -24.93 -20.92
N PRO A 47 -8.16 -26.09 -20.49
CA PRO A 47 -7.38 -26.14 -19.25
C PRO A 47 -6.10 -25.31 -19.34
N ILE A 48 -5.48 -25.20 -20.53
CA ILE A 48 -4.27 -24.37 -20.72
C ILE A 48 -4.58 -22.91 -20.44
N VAL A 49 -5.70 -22.39 -20.96
CA VAL A 49 -6.15 -21.01 -20.69
C VAL A 49 -6.46 -20.81 -19.21
N GLY A 50 -7.12 -21.78 -18.57
CA GLY A 50 -7.41 -21.75 -17.13
C GLY A 50 -6.14 -21.66 -16.28
N VAL A 51 -5.12 -22.46 -16.59
CA VAL A 51 -3.84 -22.47 -15.87
C VAL A 51 -3.08 -21.15 -16.06
N ILE A 52 -3.04 -20.60 -17.28
CA ILE A 52 -2.37 -19.31 -17.53
C ILE A 52 -3.02 -18.19 -16.72
N LEU A 53 -4.35 -18.14 -16.66
CA LEU A 53 -5.08 -17.16 -15.84
C LEU A 53 -4.76 -17.31 -14.36
N LEU A 54 -4.72 -18.55 -13.83
CA LEU A 54 -4.35 -18.81 -12.44
C LEU A 54 -2.92 -18.34 -12.13
N LEU A 55 -1.96 -18.67 -12.99
CA LEU A 55 -0.56 -18.25 -12.81
C LEU A 55 -0.41 -16.73 -12.83
N ALA A 56 -1.10 -16.05 -13.75
CA ALA A 56 -1.11 -14.59 -13.82
C ALA A 56 -1.72 -13.97 -12.55
N GLY A 57 -2.83 -14.52 -12.05
CA GLY A 57 -3.48 -14.08 -10.81
C GLY A 57 -2.56 -14.23 -9.60
N ILE A 58 -1.95 -15.40 -9.43
CA ILE A 58 -1.03 -15.70 -8.32
C ILE A 58 0.20 -14.80 -8.39
N SER A 59 0.84 -14.68 -9.56
CA SER A 59 2.03 -13.86 -9.76
C SER A 59 1.79 -12.39 -9.38
N ASN A 60 0.63 -11.84 -9.76
CA ASN A 60 0.28 -10.47 -9.44
C ASN A 60 0.07 -10.26 -7.93
N ILE A 61 -0.62 -11.20 -7.26
CA ILE A 61 -0.83 -11.17 -5.81
C ILE A 61 0.52 -11.26 -5.05
N LEU A 62 1.41 -12.16 -5.47
CA LEU A 62 2.73 -12.31 -4.87
C LEU A 62 3.56 -11.05 -5.07
N THR A 63 3.65 -10.55 -6.30
CA THR A 63 4.38 -9.32 -6.62
C THR A 63 3.89 -8.14 -5.79
N TYR A 64 2.57 -8.01 -5.61
CA TYR A 64 1.98 -6.99 -4.74
C TYR A 64 2.44 -7.13 -3.27
N ARG A 65 2.41 -8.35 -2.71
CA ARG A 65 2.86 -8.60 -1.34
C ARG A 65 4.36 -8.35 -1.16
N PHE A 66 5.19 -8.82 -2.09
CA PHE A 66 6.64 -8.63 -2.05
C PHE A 66 7.02 -7.15 -2.12
N ASN A 67 6.43 -6.39 -3.05
CA ASN A 67 6.70 -4.96 -3.17
C ASN A 67 6.38 -4.21 -1.87
N ARG A 68 5.28 -4.58 -1.21
CA ARG A 68 4.85 -3.98 0.05
C ARG A 68 5.78 -4.32 1.21
N GLN A 69 6.21 -5.58 1.32
CA GLN A 69 7.19 -5.98 2.33
C GLN A 69 8.54 -5.32 2.11
N LYS A 70 8.98 -5.18 0.86
CA LYS A 70 10.23 -4.50 0.51
C LYS A 70 10.21 -3.04 0.97
N VAL A 71 9.14 -2.30 0.66
CA VAL A 71 8.94 -0.91 1.14
C VAL A 71 8.95 -0.84 2.67
N LEU A 72 8.23 -1.74 3.34
CA LEU A 72 8.17 -1.75 4.81
C LEU A 72 9.55 -2.04 5.42
N SER A 73 10.29 -3.01 4.88
CA SER A 73 11.63 -3.36 5.33
C SER A 73 12.63 -2.22 5.14
N THR A 74 12.60 -1.54 3.99
CA THR A 74 13.47 -0.39 3.74
C THR A 74 13.09 0.80 4.61
N LEU A 75 11.80 1.05 4.84
CA LEU A 75 11.37 2.10 5.78
C LEU A 75 11.74 1.82 7.24
N ARG A 76 12.05 0.56 7.61
CA ARG A 76 12.56 0.22 8.94
C ARG A 76 14.02 0.64 9.15
N SER A 77 14.82 0.68 8.09
CA SER A 77 16.25 1.01 8.19
C SER A 77 16.52 2.51 8.22
N TYR A 78 15.54 3.35 7.90
CA TYR A 78 15.69 4.80 7.81
C TYR A 78 14.69 5.52 8.72
N GLU A 79 15.19 6.40 9.59
CA GLU A 79 14.36 7.31 10.40
C GLU A 79 13.72 8.41 9.51
N ARG A 80 14.50 8.91 8.54
CA ARG A 80 14.09 9.90 7.55
C ARG A 80 14.62 9.51 6.17
N VAL A 81 13.73 9.45 5.17
CA VAL A 81 14.13 9.17 3.78
C VAL A 81 13.29 10.00 2.81
N SER A 82 13.95 10.56 1.80
CA SER A 82 13.25 11.24 0.71
C SER A 82 12.57 10.22 -0.19
N LEU A 83 11.41 10.59 -0.75
CA LEU A 83 10.67 9.71 -1.66
C LEU A 83 11.49 9.32 -2.89
N SER A 84 12.31 10.24 -3.39
CA SER A 84 13.18 10.03 -4.55
C SER A 84 14.28 9.01 -4.26
N GLN A 85 14.98 9.12 -3.12
CA GLN A 85 16.00 8.17 -2.71
C GLN A 85 15.38 6.77 -2.49
N LEU A 86 14.27 6.69 -1.75
CA LEU A 86 13.56 5.44 -1.53
C LEU A 86 13.08 4.80 -2.85
N SER A 87 12.66 5.62 -3.81
CA SER A 87 12.25 5.14 -5.13
C SER A 87 13.42 4.58 -5.94
N SER A 88 14.59 5.22 -5.86
CA SER A 88 15.80 4.79 -6.54
C SER A 88 16.35 3.47 -5.97
N GLU A 89 16.35 3.31 -4.65
CA GLU A 89 16.82 2.11 -3.97
C GLU A 89 15.89 0.90 -4.21
N LEU A 90 14.58 1.15 -4.22
CA LEU A 90 13.60 0.11 -4.47
C LEU A 90 13.42 -0.22 -5.95
N ASN A 91 13.94 0.62 -6.84
CA ASN A 91 13.69 0.65 -8.28
C ASN A 91 12.18 0.72 -8.60
N PHE A 92 11.46 1.59 -7.88
CA PHE A 92 10.04 1.84 -8.08
C PHE A 92 9.80 3.27 -8.54
N ARG A 93 8.68 3.51 -9.23
CA ARG A 93 8.22 4.89 -9.48
C ARG A 93 7.84 5.54 -8.15
N GLU A 94 8.22 6.80 -7.94
CA GLU A 94 7.88 7.56 -6.72
C GLU A 94 6.38 7.52 -6.41
N LYS A 95 5.52 7.67 -7.43
CA LYS A 95 4.07 7.54 -7.30
C LYS A 95 3.64 6.20 -6.68
N LYS A 96 4.30 5.10 -7.03
CA LYS A 96 4.01 3.76 -6.51
C LYS A 96 4.49 3.62 -5.05
N VAL A 97 5.67 4.14 -4.74
CA VAL A 97 6.20 4.18 -3.37
C VAL A 97 5.26 4.97 -2.45
N LYS A 98 4.87 6.16 -2.87
CA LYS A 98 3.92 7.02 -2.17
C LYS A 98 2.58 6.32 -1.91
N GLN A 99 2.02 5.64 -2.93
CA GLN A 99 0.80 4.85 -2.78
C GLN A 99 0.95 3.73 -1.74
N LEU A 100 2.06 2.98 -1.80
CA LEU A 100 2.34 1.90 -0.84
C LEU A 100 2.52 2.43 0.59
N ILE A 101 3.14 3.59 0.78
CA ILE A 101 3.30 4.25 2.09
C ILE A 101 1.95 4.66 2.67
N VAL A 102 1.13 5.36 1.87
CA VAL A 102 -0.23 5.77 2.29
C VAL A 102 -1.05 4.53 2.64
N GLU A 103 -0.93 3.46 1.85
CA GLU A 103 -1.60 2.20 2.13
C GLU A 103 -1.15 1.56 3.45
N LEU A 104 0.16 1.45 3.68
CA LEU A 104 0.73 0.97 4.93
C LEU A 104 0.25 1.78 6.14
N ARG A 105 0.09 3.11 5.98
CA ARG A 105 -0.47 4.01 6.99
C ARG A 105 -1.96 3.72 7.24
N THR A 106 -2.76 3.57 6.18
CA THR A 106 -4.20 3.27 6.32
C THR A 106 -4.46 1.90 6.96
N GLU A 107 -3.54 0.95 6.81
CA GLU A 107 -3.62 -0.35 7.49
C GLU A 107 -3.06 -0.33 8.91
N GLY A 108 -2.57 0.82 9.39
CA GLY A 108 -1.99 0.97 10.72
C GLY A 108 -0.66 0.26 10.92
N LYS A 109 -0.01 -0.21 9.85
CA LYS A 109 1.30 -0.88 9.92
C LYS A 109 2.47 0.09 9.99
N LEU A 110 2.26 1.33 9.54
CA LEU A 110 3.27 2.37 9.48
C LEU A 110 2.69 3.69 10.03
N LYS A 111 3.27 4.23 11.09
CA LYS A 111 3.06 5.63 11.47
C LYS A 111 4.18 6.44 10.85
N ALA A 112 3.87 7.13 9.77
CA ALA A 112 4.76 8.09 9.13
C ALA A 112 4.04 9.43 9.03
N SER A 113 4.77 10.53 8.83
CA SER A 113 4.23 11.84 8.39
C SER A 113 5.05 12.32 7.21
N PHE A 114 4.44 13.12 6.34
CA PHE A 114 5.19 13.83 5.31
C PHE A 114 5.61 15.20 5.85
N GLU A 115 6.87 15.58 5.63
CA GLU A 115 7.35 16.92 5.93
C GLU A 115 6.70 17.92 4.95
N PRO A 116 5.97 18.94 5.42
CA PRO A 116 5.23 19.86 4.55
C PRO A 116 6.13 20.75 3.68
N ALA A 117 7.39 20.96 4.08
CA ALA A 117 8.34 21.78 3.33
C ALA A 117 9.01 21.01 2.17
N THR A 118 9.41 19.75 2.40
CA THR A 118 10.22 18.99 1.43
C THR A 118 9.48 17.83 0.77
N GLY A 119 8.39 17.36 1.37
CA GLY A 119 7.71 16.13 0.96
C GLY A 119 8.43 14.85 1.42
N ASP A 120 9.45 14.95 2.28
CA ASP A 120 10.15 13.80 2.86
C ASP A 120 9.23 12.97 3.74
N VAL A 121 9.54 11.67 3.86
CA VAL A 121 8.80 10.75 4.73
C VAL A 121 9.55 10.64 6.05
N LEU A 122 8.93 11.11 7.13
CA LEU A 122 9.37 10.91 8.50
C LEU A 122 8.68 9.66 9.05
N VAL A 123 9.45 8.65 9.44
CA VAL A 123 8.92 7.38 9.98
C VAL A 123 9.00 7.42 11.50
N PHE A 124 7.85 7.43 12.17
CA PHE A 124 7.79 7.56 13.64
C PHE A 124 7.76 6.19 14.33
N GLU A 125 6.88 5.28 13.88
CA GLU A 125 6.75 3.95 14.52
C GLU A 125 6.18 2.91 13.54
N ILE A 126 6.69 1.69 13.61
CA ILE A 126 6.17 0.54 12.85
C ILE A 126 5.60 -0.44 13.87
N LYS A 127 4.27 -0.63 13.88
CA LYS A 127 3.62 -1.60 14.80
C LYS A 127 4.13 -3.01 14.46
N GLY A 128 4.89 -3.62 15.36
CA GLY A 128 5.25 -5.04 15.24
C GLY A 128 6.44 -5.52 16.05
N ASP A 129 7.41 -4.66 16.40
CA ASP A 129 8.52 -5.00 17.30
C ASP A 129 9.10 -3.71 17.89
N PRO A 130 9.59 -3.70 19.13
CA PRO A 130 10.14 -2.50 19.76
C PRO A 130 11.32 -2.01 18.93
N VAL A 131 11.32 -0.71 18.67
CA VAL A 131 12.46 -0.01 18.10
C VAL A 131 13.63 -0.24 19.04
N MET A 132 14.56 -1.14 18.69
CA MET A 132 15.86 -1.22 19.35
C MET A 132 16.68 -0.01 18.91
N ALA A 133 16.27 1.17 19.36
CA ALA A 133 17.16 2.30 19.50
C ALA A 133 17.61 2.28 20.97
N VAL A 134 18.79 1.70 21.21
CA VAL A 134 19.53 1.96 22.44
C VAL A 134 19.98 3.42 22.36
N VAL A 135 19.15 4.32 22.88
CA VAL A 135 19.58 5.63 23.34
C VAL A 135 19.15 5.70 24.80
N PRO A 136 20.07 5.84 25.76
CA PRO A 136 19.67 6.07 27.14
C PRO A 136 19.01 7.44 27.18
N VAL A 137 17.68 7.46 27.23
CA VAL A 137 16.95 8.66 27.61
C VAL A 137 17.22 8.83 29.09
N SER A 138 18.20 9.67 29.39
CA SER A 138 18.47 10.17 30.73
C SER A 138 17.17 10.68 31.33
N SER A 139 16.78 10.09 32.45
CA SER A 139 15.66 10.55 33.28
C SER A 139 16.02 11.94 33.81
N SER A 140 15.57 12.98 33.11
CA SER A 140 15.81 14.35 33.52
C SER A 140 14.61 15.19 33.14
N GLY A 141 13.71 15.34 34.10
CA GLY A 141 12.72 16.40 34.12
C GLY A 141 11.55 16.19 33.19
N LEU A 142 10.45 15.73 33.77
CA LEU A 142 9.11 16.14 33.37
C LEU A 142 9.02 17.67 33.59
N PRO A 143 8.82 18.54 32.58
CA PRO A 143 8.16 19.80 32.82
C PRO A 143 6.67 19.54 32.65
N GLU A 144 5.93 19.67 33.76
CA GLU A 144 4.53 20.07 33.71
C GLU A 144 4.41 21.28 32.77
N HIS A 145 3.80 21.06 31.61
CA HIS A 145 3.33 22.14 30.76
C HIS A 145 1.81 21.98 30.59
N GLU A 146 1.12 21.83 31.72
CA GLU A 146 -0.18 22.45 31.89
C GLU A 146 0.04 23.98 32.00
N GLU A 147 -0.94 24.77 31.56
CA GLU A 147 -0.90 26.24 31.44
C GLU A 147 -0.18 26.85 30.23
N LYS A 148 -0.86 26.78 29.07
CA LYS A 148 -1.32 27.99 28.35
C LYS A 148 -2.15 27.58 27.14
N TYR A 149 -3.42 27.26 27.36
CA TYR A 149 -4.44 27.48 26.32
C TYR A 149 -4.66 28.99 26.20
N LYS A 150 -3.63 29.68 25.68
CA LYS A 150 -3.79 31.02 25.14
C LYS A 150 -4.58 30.82 23.87
N ASP A 151 -5.81 31.31 23.90
CA ASP A 151 -6.69 31.66 22.78
C ASP A 151 -5.88 32.03 21.52
N LYS A 152 -5.44 31.01 20.77
CA LYS A 152 -4.92 31.18 19.43
C LYS A 152 -6.16 31.18 18.57
N GLN A 153 -6.62 32.38 18.25
CA GLN A 153 -7.54 32.66 17.17
C GLN A 153 -7.29 31.62 16.06
N ILE A 154 -8.24 30.70 15.94
CA ILE A 154 -8.26 29.71 14.87
C ILE A 154 -8.17 30.54 13.58
N PRO A 155 -7.09 30.42 12.78
CA PRO A 155 -7.03 31.08 11.49
C PRO A 155 -8.29 30.65 10.72
N LYS A 156 -9.16 31.61 10.38
CA LYS A 156 -10.48 31.34 9.78
C LYS A 156 -10.38 30.70 8.39
N GLU A 157 -9.17 30.58 7.84
CA GLU A 157 -8.90 29.92 6.57
C GLU A 157 -8.22 28.57 6.81
N HIS A 158 -9.04 27.52 6.78
CA HIS A 158 -8.54 26.15 6.70
C HIS A 158 -8.46 25.78 5.23
N HIS A 159 -7.24 25.53 4.73
CA HIS A 159 -7.07 24.94 3.42
C HIS A 159 -7.24 23.43 3.54
N TYR A 160 -7.89 22.84 2.55
CA TYR A 160 -8.08 21.40 2.46
C TYR A 160 -7.25 20.86 1.30
N CYS A 161 -6.58 19.72 1.52
CA CYS A 161 -5.88 19.01 0.48
C CYS A 161 -6.87 18.51 -0.59
N SER A 162 -6.71 18.94 -1.84
CA SER A 162 -7.55 18.51 -2.98
C SER A 162 -7.50 17.00 -3.24
N HIS A 163 -6.45 16.31 -2.80
CA HIS A 163 -6.25 14.88 -3.04
C HIS A 163 -6.80 13.97 -1.95
N CYS A 164 -6.72 14.37 -0.68
CA CYS A 164 -7.14 13.53 0.45
C CYS A 164 -8.10 14.20 1.44
N GLY A 165 -8.43 15.47 1.25
CA GLY A 165 -9.37 16.21 2.10
C GLY A 165 -8.86 16.55 3.50
N SER A 166 -7.58 16.32 3.80
CA SER A 166 -7.01 16.67 5.11
C SER A 166 -6.80 18.18 5.23
N ILE A 167 -6.90 18.69 6.45
CA ILE A 167 -6.59 20.09 6.78
C ILE A 167 -5.09 20.31 6.61
N VAL A 168 -4.71 21.33 5.84
CA VAL A 168 -3.33 21.75 5.59
C VAL A 168 -3.16 23.22 5.99
N ARG A 169 -1.94 23.62 6.37
CA ARG A 169 -1.67 25.03 6.66
C ARG A 169 -1.48 25.80 5.36
N PRO A 170 -1.80 27.11 5.30
CA PRO A 170 -1.70 27.90 4.08
C PRO A 170 -0.29 27.95 3.45
N CYS A 171 0.76 27.75 4.27
CA CYS A 171 2.15 27.82 3.82
C CYS A 171 2.77 26.44 3.50
N ASP A 172 2.02 25.35 3.61
CA ASP A 172 2.56 24.00 3.38
C ASP A 172 2.63 23.70 1.88
N GLN A 173 3.82 23.40 1.35
CA GLN A 173 3.99 23.00 -0.06
C GLN A 173 3.49 21.58 -0.32
N PHE A 174 3.55 20.71 0.69
CA PHE A 174 3.10 19.33 0.62
C PHE A 174 2.12 19.00 1.74
N CYS A 175 1.12 18.18 1.41
CA CYS A 175 0.18 17.66 2.40
C CYS A 175 0.87 16.67 3.35
N ASN A 176 0.83 16.94 4.66
CA ASN A 176 1.36 16.05 5.73
C ASN A 176 0.76 14.63 5.74
N THR A 177 -0.45 14.47 5.20
CA THR A 177 -1.22 13.23 5.28
C THR A 177 -0.99 12.33 4.08
N CYS A 178 -0.98 12.90 2.87
CA CYS A 178 -0.83 12.11 1.64
C CYS A 178 0.42 12.44 0.82
N GLY A 179 1.19 13.47 1.19
CA GLY A 179 2.41 13.90 0.50
C GLY A 179 2.17 14.52 -0.87
N SER A 180 0.93 14.93 -1.22
CA SER A 180 0.63 15.62 -2.48
C SER A 180 1.13 17.06 -2.44
N TYR A 181 1.65 17.54 -3.57
CA TYR A 181 1.98 18.94 -3.76
C TYR A 181 0.71 19.79 -3.72
N MET A 182 0.75 20.90 -2.99
CA MET A 182 -0.32 21.88 -2.90
C MET A 182 0.04 23.00 -3.89
N SER A 183 -0.73 23.10 -4.98
CA SER A 183 -0.61 24.19 -5.96
C SER A 183 -1.47 25.37 -5.57
#